data_AF-A0A8J4TUG1-F1
#
_entry.id   AF-A0A8J4TUG1-F1
#
_cell.length_a   1.000
_cell.length_b   1.000
_cell.length_c   1.000
_cell.angle_alpha   90.00
_cell.angle_beta   90.00
_cell.angle_gamma   90.00
#
_symmetry.space_group_name_H-M   'P 1'
#
loop_
_entity.id
_entity.type
_entity.pdbx_description
1 polymer ?
#
loop_
_entity_poly.entity_id
_entity_poly.type
_entity_poly.pdbx_seq_one_letter_code
_entity_poly.pdbx_strand_id
1 'polypeptide(L)'
;MCPPALEWVNTTHPRFNESEELKRIKRRYSVGLDGLRFSLPRVVNNPDFRKTLDALRAEGWKDWHVLLAMLNAAANYRATLKLGANADIQEFQKGMNAEVLSAETADRPEVPVDKFSLSALKMFLLMAICSLLRAEGLELHQQTPNIDGLFKYAGARWRYFDLDVTHPGIFDAAHR
;
A
#
# COMPACT_ATOMS: atom_id res chain seq x y z
N MET A 1 11.78 15.29 -31.30
CA MET A 1 12.55 14.13 -30.83
C MET A 1 13.07 14.46 -29.45
N CYS A 2 12.89 13.57 -28.47
CA CYS A 2 13.55 13.71 -27.17
C CYS A 2 15.05 13.45 -27.37
N PRO A 3 15.97 14.23 -26.77
CA PRO A 3 17.38 13.91 -26.76
C PRO A 3 17.61 12.49 -26.18
N PRO A 4 18.60 11.71 -26.67
CA PRO A 4 18.90 10.38 -26.13
C PRO A 4 19.15 10.37 -24.62
N ALA A 5 19.68 11.47 -24.08
CA ALA A 5 19.90 11.66 -22.64
C ALA A 5 18.61 11.83 -21.80
N LEU A 6 17.47 12.07 -22.44
CA LEU A 6 16.15 12.24 -21.82
C LEU A 6 15.20 11.08 -22.16
N GLU A 7 15.70 10.01 -22.78
CA GLU A 7 14.90 8.81 -23.01
C GLU A 7 14.58 8.10 -21.70
N TRP A 8 13.37 7.55 -21.62
CA TRP A 8 12.92 6.83 -20.43
C TRP A 8 13.72 5.53 -20.26
N VAL A 9 14.38 5.39 -19.11
CA VAL A 9 15.14 4.17 -18.81
C VAL A 9 14.19 3.07 -18.32
N ASN A 10 13.90 2.11 -19.19
CA ASN A 10 12.95 1.04 -18.92
C ASN A 10 13.58 -0.26 -18.38
N THR A 11 14.84 -0.21 -17.94
CA THR A 11 15.52 -1.35 -17.31
C THR A 11 15.30 -1.34 -15.81
N THR A 12 15.44 -2.48 -15.16
CA THR A 12 15.45 -2.56 -13.70
C THR A 12 16.56 -1.69 -13.08
N HIS A 13 16.35 -1.24 -11.85
CA HIS A 13 17.33 -0.48 -11.09
C HIS A 13 18.53 -1.39 -10.73
N PRO A 14 19.78 -0.88 -10.71
CA PRO A 14 20.95 -1.71 -10.34
C PRO A 14 20.88 -2.37 -8.95
N ARG A 15 20.08 -1.81 -8.03
CA ARG A 15 19.84 -2.39 -6.69
C ARG A 15 18.65 -3.35 -6.63
N PHE A 16 17.90 -3.51 -7.71
CA PHE A 16 16.75 -4.41 -7.72
C PHE A 16 17.21 -5.86 -7.54
N ASN A 17 16.59 -6.55 -6.59
CA ASN A 17 16.79 -7.98 -6.34
C ASN A 17 15.42 -8.66 -6.19
N GLU A 18 15.06 -9.48 -7.17
CA GLU A 18 13.76 -10.14 -7.21
C GLU A 18 13.50 -11.05 -6.00
N SER A 19 14.50 -11.81 -5.55
CA SER A 19 14.37 -12.69 -4.37
C SER A 19 14.05 -11.87 -3.12
N GLU A 20 14.70 -10.73 -2.93
CA GLU A 20 14.41 -9.84 -1.79
C GLU A 20 13.03 -9.18 -1.90
N GLU A 21 12.61 -8.77 -3.10
CA GLU A 21 11.27 -8.22 -3.31
C GLU A 21 10.17 -9.27 -3.06
N LEU A 22 10.35 -10.52 -3.49
CA LEU A 22 9.42 -11.61 -3.19
C LEU A 22 9.33 -11.89 -1.68
N LYS A 23 10.45 -11.83 -0.95
CA LYS A 23 10.44 -11.91 0.53
C LYS A 23 9.67 -10.75 1.15
N ARG A 24 9.86 -9.52 0.65
CA ARG A 24 9.13 -8.32 1.10
C ARG A 24 7.62 -8.47 0.84
N ILE A 25 7.22 -8.95 -0.34
CA ILE A 25 5.82 -9.22 -0.69
C ILE A 25 5.21 -10.26 0.24
N LYS A 26 5.90 -11.38 0.48
CA LYS A 26 5.44 -12.40 1.45
C LYS A 26 5.23 -11.81 2.85
N ARG A 27 6.15 -10.95 3.30
CA ARG A 27 6.00 -10.23 4.58
C ARG A 27 4.81 -9.28 4.57
N ARG A 28 4.54 -8.58 3.47
CA ARG A 28 3.37 -7.67 3.33
C ARG A 28 2.06 -8.44 3.47
N TYR A 29 1.94 -9.63 2.88
CA TYR A 29 0.77 -10.50 3.11
C TYR A 29 0.63 -10.87 4.59
N SER A 30 1.71 -11.34 5.23
CA SER A 30 1.67 -11.73 6.65
C SER A 30 1.28 -10.57 7.57
N VAL A 31 1.92 -9.41 7.40
CA VAL A 31 1.66 -8.22 8.24
C VAL A 31 0.27 -7.64 7.95
N GLY A 32 -0.15 -7.61 6.69
CA GLY A 32 -1.46 -7.11 6.31
C GLY A 32 -2.60 -7.97 6.83
N LEU A 33 -2.48 -9.30 6.76
CA LEU A 33 -3.50 -10.22 7.28
C LEU A 33 -3.61 -10.15 8.80
N ASP A 34 -2.49 -9.97 9.50
CA ASP A 34 -2.48 -9.82 10.95
C ASP A 34 -3.02 -8.45 11.40
N GLY A 35 -2.58 -7.37 10.75
CA GLY A 35 -3.00 -5.99 11.04
C GLY A 35 -4.41 -5.63 10.56
N LEU A 36 -5.05 -6.50 9.78
CA LEU A 36 -6.43 -6.36 9.29
C LEU A 36 -7.31 -7.59 9.59
N ARG A 37 -6.92 -8.42 10.57
CA ARG A 37 -7.62 -9.66 10.94
C ARG A 37 -9.13 -9.52 11.15
N PHE A 38 -9.58 -8.39 11.71
CA PHE A 38 -10.98 -8.07 11.98
C PHE A 38 -11.56 -7.08 10.97
N SER A 39 -10.76 -6.15 10.43
CA SER A 39 -11.22 -5.19 9.43
C SER A 39 -11.52 -5.87 8.08
N LEU A 40 -10.63 -6.75 7.62
CA LEU A 40 -10.72 -7.37 6.29
C LEU A 40 -12.02 -8.18 6.07
N PRO A 41 -12.44 -9.11 6.97
CA PRO A 41 -13.66 -9.88 6.78
C PRO A 41 -14.94 -9.04 6.72
N ARG A 42 -14.92 -7.84 7.31
CA ARG A 42 -16.08 -6.93 7.33
C ARG A 42 -16.25 -6.19 6.02
N VAL A 43 -15.15 -5.84 5.37
CA VAL A 43 -15.16 -5.00 4.16
C VAL A 43 -15.19 -5.79 2.88
N VAL A 44 -14.65 -7.02 2.85
CA VAL A 44 -14.65 -7.90 1.65
C VAL A 44 -16.05 -8.15 1.08
N ASN A 45 -17.09 -8.10 1.93
CA ASN A 45 -18.48 -8.28 1.51
C ASN A 45 -19.22 -6.97 1.22
N ASN A 46 -18.60 -5.82 1.44
CA ASN A 46 -19.21 -4.53 1.17
C ASN A 46 -19.22 -4.25 -0.35
N PRO A 47 -20.37 -3.90 -0.96
CA PRO A 47 -20.48 -3.63 -2.39
C PRO A 47 -19.58 -2.50 -2.91
N ASP A 48 -19.37 -1.45 -2.13
CA ASP A 48 -18.57 -0.30 -2.56
C ASP A 48 -17.07 -0.60 -2.48
N PHE A 49 -16.66 -1.41 -1.49
CA PHE A 49 -15.31 -1.95 -1.47
C PHE A 49 -15.06 -2.90 -2.64
N ARG A 50 -16.01 -3.76 -3.00
CA ARG A 50 -15.88 -4.66 -4.16
C ARG A 50 -15.70 -3.89 -5.46
N LYS A 51 -16.49 -2.83 -5.70
CA LYS A 51 -16.28 -1.92 -6.84
C LYS A 51 -14.88 -1.30 -6.85
N THR A 52 -14.40 -0.90 -5.67
CA THR A 52 -13.05 -0.36 -5.52
C THR A 52 -11.97 -1.40 -5.86
N LEU A 53 -12.11 -2.61 -5.34
CA LEU A 53 -11.20 -3.73 -5.59
C LEU A 53 -11.15 -4.09 -7.09
N ASP A 54 -12.30 -4.19 -7.74
CA ASP A 54 -12.40 -4.49 -9.17
C ASP A 54 -11.72 -3.41 -10.02
N ALA A 55 -11.92 -2.13 -9.68
CA ALA A 55 -11.26 -1.02 -10.35
C ALA A 55 -9.72 -1.08 -10.19
N LEU A 56 -9.23 -1.34 -8.97
CA LEU A 56 -7.79 -1.46 -8.72
C LEU A 56 -7.17 -2.66 -9.44
N ARG A 57 -7.85 -3.82 -9.46
CA ARG A 57 -7.40 -5.01 -10.19
C ARG A 57 -7.38 -4.77 -11.70
N ALA A 58 -8.36 -4.04 -12.25
CA ALA A 58 -8.36 -3.63 -13.65
C ALA A 58 -7.17 -2.72 -14.00
N GLU A 59 -6.63 -1.99 -13.02
CA GLU A 59 -5.39 -1.20 -13.14
C GLU A 59 -4.11 -2.02 -12.91
N GLY A 60 -4.21 -3.35 -12.74
CA GLY A 60 -3.08 -4.24 -12.56
C GLY A 60 -2.61 -4.40 -11.12
N TRP A 61 -3.38 -3.92 -10.14
CA TRP A 61 -3.01 -4.09 -8.73
C TRP A 61 -3.14 -5.54 -8.29
N LYS A 62 -2.03 -6.10 -7.80
CA LYS A 62 -1.98 -7.33 -7.00
C LYS A 62 -2.65 -7.18 -5.63
N ASP A 63 -3.06 -8.30 -5.05
CA ASP A 63 -3.75 -8.33 -3.75
C ASP A 63 -2.90 -7.74 -2.62
N TRP A 64 -1.57 -7.95 -2.62
CA TRP A 64 -0.69 -7.33 -1.63
C TRP A 64 -0.66 -5.80 -1.70
N HIS A 65 -0.88 -5.18 -2.87
CA HIS A 65 -0.96 -3.73 -2.99
C HIS A 65 -2.20 -3.21 -2.27
N VAL A 66 -3.34 -3.84 -2.54
CA VAL A 66 -4.63 -3.49 -1.92
C VAL A 66 -4.54 -3.70 -0.42
N LEU A 67 -4.02 -4.86 0.02
CA LEU A 67 -3.87 -5.19 1.43
C LEU A 67 -2.94 -4.19 2.16
N LEU A 68 -1.81 -3.82 1.57
CA LEU A 68 -0.89 -2.84 2.14
C LEU A 68 -1.53 -1.44 2.22
N ALA A 69 -2.23 -1.02 1.18
CA ALA A 69 -2.94 0.27 1.17
C ALA A 69 -4.04 0.31 2.24
N MET A 70 -4.80 -0.77 2.39
CA MET A 70 -5.80 -0.92 3.46
C MET A 70 -5.16 -0.87 4.84
N LEU A 71 -4.03 -1.55 5.05
CA LEU A 71 -3.34 -1.56 6.33
C LEU A 71 -2.88 -0.14 6.70
N ASN A 72 -2.30 0.59 5.74
CA ASN A 72 -1.89 1.96 5.94
C ASN A 72 -3.08 2.90 6.20
N ALA A 73 -4.21 2.71 5.51
CA ALA A 73 -5.43 3.47 5.75
C ALA A 73 -6.00 3.24 7.15
N ALA A 74 -6.05 1.98 7.59
CA ALA A 74 -6.50 1.58 8.91
C ALA A 74 -5.58 2.16 10.01
N ALA A 75 -4.27 2.04 9.84
CA ALA A 75 -3.28 2.62 10.73
C ALA A 75 -3.42 4.14 10.84
N ASN A 76 -3.65 4.82 9.70
CA ASN A 76 -3.86 6.26 9.66
C ASN A 76 -5.09 6.70 10.42
N TYR A 77 -6.21 6.01 10.20
CA TYR A 77 -7.44 6.28 10.92
C TYR A 77 -7.24 6.12 12.44
N ARG A 78 -6.64 5.03 12.89
CA ARG A 78 -6.42 4.73 14.32
C ARG A 78 -5.43 5.67 14.99
N ALA A 79 -4.30 5.95 14.32
CA ALA A 79 -3.32 6.91 14.80
C ALA A 79 -3.96 8.31 14.95
N THR A 80 -4.80 8.72 14.00
CA THR A 80 -5.54 9.99 14.07
C THR A 80 -6.52 10.03 15.23
N LEU A 81 -7.25 8.94 15.50
CA LEU A 81 -8.14 8.86 16.67
C LEU A 81 -7.37 8.95 18.00
N LYS A 82 -6.19 8.33 18.07
CA LYS A 82 -5.38 8.26 19.29
C LYS A 82 -4.62 9.55 19.60
N LEU A 83 -4.01 10.15 18.59
CA LEU A 83 -3.10 11.30 18.74
C LEU A 83 -3.77 12.64 18.41
N GLY A 84 -4.92 12.61 17.72
CA GLY A 84 -5.58 13.80 17.20
C GLY A 84 -4.98 14.30 15.89
N ALA A 85 -5.73 15.12 15.17
CA ALA A 85 -5.35 15.63 13.84
C ALA A 85 -4.18 16.63 13.86
N ASN A 86 -3.89 17.22 15.02
CA ASN A 86 -2.85 18.24 15.21
C ASN A 86 -1.57 17.68 15.85
N ALA A 87 -1.43 16.35 15.91
CA ALA A 87 -0.23 15.72 16.44
C ALA A 87 1.02 16.17 15.65
N ASP A 88 2.16 16.22 16.35
CA ASP A 88 3.44 16.47 15.68
C ASP A 88 3.69 15.40 14.61
N ILE A 89 4.31 15.79 13.50
CA ILE A 89 4.52 14.91 12.34
C ILE A 89 5.34 13.67 12.72
N GLN A 90 6.38 13.82 13.55
CA GLN A 90 7.22 12.70 13.97
C GLN A 90 6.46 11.78 14.92
N GLU A 91 5.69 12.35 15.84
CA GLU A 91 4.83 11.58 16.74
C GLU A 91 3.78 10.78 15.96
N PHE A 92 3.14 11.42 14.97
CA PHE A 92 2.17 10.78 14.10
C PHE A 92 2.80 9.64 13.28
N GLN A 93 3.98 9.85 12.71
CA GLN A 93 4.72 8.80 11.99
C GLN A 93 5.07 7.62 12.90
N LYS A 94 5.47 7.88 14.15
CA LYS A 94 5.72 6.82 15.13
C LYS A 94 4.44 6.06 15.48
N GLY A 95 3.32 6.77 15.67
CA GLY A 95 2.00 6.18 15.90
C GLY A 95 1.55 5.30 14.74
N MET A 96 1.64 5.81 13.52
CA MET A 96 1.40 5.06 12.27
C MET A 96 2.19 3.75 12.21
N ASN A 97 3.51 3.83 12.44
CA ASN A 97 4.36 2.64 12.40
C ASN A 97 3.99 1.63 13.49
N ALA A 98 3.63 2.10 14.68
CA ALA A 98 3.16 1.23 15.75
C ALA A 98 1.86 0.52 15.38
N GLU A 99 0.89 1.24 14.78
CA GLU A 99 -0.36 0.64 14.31
C GLU A 99 -0.15 -0.41 13.20
N VAL A 100 0.72 -0.12 12.22
CA VAL A 100 1.05 -1.06 11.13
C VAL A 100 1.72 -2.34 11.63
N LEU A 101 2.60 -2.22 12.63
CA LEU A 101 3.38 -3.35 13.15
C LEU A 101 2.63 -4.21 14.19
N SER A 102 1.44 -3.78 14.60
CA SER A 102 0.70 -4.46 15.67
C SER A 102 -0.47 -5.25 15.09
N ALA A 103 -0.56 -6.53 15.46
CA ALA A 103 -1.71 -7.40 15.19
C ALA A 103 -3.03 -6.71 15.54
N GLU A 104 -4.06 -6.84 14.70
CA GLU A 104 -5.37 -6.27 15.00
C GLU A 104 -6.07 -7.08 16.10
N THR A 105 -6.63 -6.38 17.07
CA THR A 105 -7.40 -6.95 18.17
C THR A 105 -8.85 -6.48 18.13
N ALA A 106 -9.77 -7.25 18.70
CA ALA A 106 -11.22 -6.99 18.61
C ALA A 106 -11.67 -5.71 19.35
N ASP A 107 -10.86 -5.22 20.28
CA ASP A 107 -11.07 -3.98 21.06
C ASP A 107 -10.60 -2.73 20.30
N ARG A 108 -9.92 -2.87 19.16
CA ARG A 108 -9.50 -1.71 18.38
C ARG A 108 -10.69 -0.97 17.78
N PRO A 109 -10.58 0.36 17.61
CA PRO A 109 -11.55 1.12 16.85
C PRO A 109 -11.74 0.51 15.46
N GLU A 110 -13.00 0.30 15.13
CA GLU A 110 -13.44 -0.11 13.81
C GLU A 110 -13.09 0.96 12.78
N VAL A 111 -12.56 0.52 11.64
CA VAL A 111 -12.26 1.41 10.51
C VAL A 111 -13.49 1.48 9.60
N PRO A 112 -14.08 2.67 9.41
CA PRO A 112 -15.20 2.85 8.48
C PRO A 112 -14.84 2.46 7.04
N VAL A 113 -15.77 1.85 6.32
CA VAL A 113 -15.52 1.34 4.96
C VAL A 113 -15.15 2.43 3.95
N ASP A 114 -15.61 3.67 4.16
CA ASP A 114 -15.26 4.83 3.30
C ASP A 114 -13.76 5.15 3.33
N LYS A 115 -13.04 4.72 4.37
CA LYS A 115 -11.58 4.82 4.44
C LYS A 115 -10.84 3.91 3.46
N PHE A 116 -11.55 2.96 2.85
CA PHE A 116 -11.05 2.05 1.80
C PHE A 116 -11.60 2.40 0.41
N SER A 117 -11.95 3.67 0.18
CA SER A 117 -12.33 4.16 -1.15
C SER A 117 -11.17 4.13 -2.14
N LEU A 118 -11.49 4.14 -3.44
CA LEU A 118 -10.50 4.11 -4.52
C LEU A 118 -9.44 5.20 -4.39
N SER A 119 -9.84 6.44 -4.11
CA SER A 119 -8.90 7.56 -3.93
C SER A 119 -8.01 7.38 -2.71
N ALA A 120 -8.57 6.90 -1.60
CA ALA A 120 -7.80 6.63 -0.38
C ALA A 120 -6.76 5.53 -0.62
N LEU A 121 -7.14 4.40 -1.21
CA LEU A 121 -6.23 3.29 -1.46
C LEU A 121 -5.12 3.66 -2.45
N LYS A 122 -5.42 4.43 -3.50
CA LYS A 122 -4.40 5.00 -4.41
C LYS A 122 -3.40 5.89 -3.67
N MET A 123 -3.89 6.76 -2.80
CA MET A 123 -3.04 7.64 -1.99
C MET A 123 -2.13 6.84 -1.05
N PHE A 124 -2.65 5.83 -0.35
CA PHE A 124 -1.84 5.02 0.55
C PHE A 124 -0.85 4.10 -0.16
N LEU A 125 -1.14 3.65 -1.39
CA LEU A 125 -0.13 2.96 -2.20
C LEU A 125 0.96 3.91 -2.68
N LEU A 126 0.60 5.13 -3.11
CA LEU A 126 1.59 6.16 -3.46
C LEU A 126 2.54 6.41 -2.29
N MET A 127 2.01 6.57 -1.07
CA MET A 127 2.85 6.71 0.13
C MET A 127 3.75 5.50 0.35
N ALA A 128 3.23 4.27 0.17
CA ALA A 128 4.02 3.05 0.29
C ALA A 128 5.16 2.97 -0.75
N ILE A 129 4.91 3.40 -2.00
CA ILE A 129 5.94 3.50 -3.04
C ILE A 129 6.99 4.53 -2.62
N CYS A 130 6.59 5.72 -2.16
CA CYS A 130 7.54 6.73 -1.67
C CYS A 130 8.41 6.21 -0.51
N SER A 131 7.82 5.45 0.42
CA SER A 131 8.55 4.80 1.51
C SER A 131 9.52 3.73 1.02
N LEU A 132 9.12 2.91 0.05
CA LEU A 132 10.03 1.94 -0.60
C LEU A 132 11.21 2.66 -1.24
N LEU A 133 10.96 3.66 -2.09
CA LEU A 133 12.00 4.38 -2.81
C LEU A 133 12.98 5.05 -1.83
N ARG A 134 12.47 5.62 -0.74
CA ARG A 134 13.31 6.18 0.33
C ARG A 134 14.18 5.14 1.01
N ALA A 135 13.64 3.95 1.32
CA ALA A 135 14.42 2.86 1.91
C ALA A 135 15.56 2.39 0.98
N GLU A 136 15.42 2.58 -0.33
CA GLU A 136 16.42 2.28 -1.35
C GLU A 136 17.41 3.43 -1.61
N GLY A 137 17.35 4.49 -0.78
CA GLY A 137 18.22 5.66 -0.82
C GLY A 137 17.84 6.69 -1.88
N LEU A 138 16.59 6.68 -2.36
CA LEU A 138 16.07 7.68 -3.29
C LEU A 138 15.29 8.76 -2.54
N GLU A 139 15.48 10.02 -2.94
CA GLU A 139 14.81 11.15 -2.32
C GLU A 139 13.83 11.81 -3.29
N LEU A 140 12.64 12.14 -2.79
CA LEU A 140 11.66 12.94 -3.52
C LEU A 140 11.80 14.39 -3.09
N HIS A 141 12.31 15.24 -3.98
CA HIS A 141 12.50 16.68 -3.71
C HIS A 141 11.31 17.55 -4.13
N GLN A 142 10.34 16.99 -4.86
CA GLN A 142 9.17 17.71 -5.34
C GLN A 142 8.07 17.75 -4.27
N GLN A 143 7.52 18.94 -3.99
CA GLN A 143 6.38 19.11 -3.09
C GLN A 143 5.11 18.47 -3.66
N THR A 144 4.89 18.60 -4.97
CA THR A 144 3.77 17.97 -5.69
C THR A 144 4.34 16.96 -6.70
N PRO A 145 4.55 15.69 -6.31
CA PRO A 145 5.12 14.70 -7.21
C PRO A 145 4.22 14.38 -8.39
N ASN A 146 4.82 14.05 -9.53
CA ASN A 146 4.12 13.40 -10.64
C ASN A 146 3.77 11.95 -10.23
N ILE A 147 2.52 11.73 -9.82
CA ILE A 147 2.02 10.45 -9.32
C ILE A 147 2.18 9.36 -10.38
N ASP A 148 1.73 9.62 -11.61
CA ASP A 148 1.84 8.66 -12.72
C ASP A 148 3.31 8.33 -13.03
N GLY A 149 4.18 9.33 -12.95
CA GLY A 149 5.62 9.17 -13.08
C GLY A 149 6.22 8.25 -12.00
N LEU A 150 5.77 8.38 -10.75
CA LEU A 150 6.21 7.52 -9.65
C LEU A 150 5.71 6.08 -9.80
N PHE A 151 4.45 5.89 -10.19
CA PHE A 151 3.91 4.55 -10.48
C PHE A 151 4.66 3.90 -11.63
N LYS A 152 4.86 4.63 -12.73
CA LYS A 152 5.65 4.16 -13.88
C LYS A 152 7.09 3.84 -13.48
N TYR A 153 7.72 4.66 -12.65
CA TYR A 153 9.08 4.44 -12.16
C TYR A 153 9.15 3.18 -11.27
N ALA A 154 8.23 3.01 -10.32
CA ALA A 154 8.15 1.84 -9.46
C ALA A 154 7.91 0.55 -10.27
N GLY A 155 7.00 0.60 -11.24
CA GLY A 155 6.77 -0.51 -12.17
C GLY A 155 8.01 -0.86 -12.98
N ALA A 156 8.56 0.08 -13.73
CA ALA A 156 9.67 -0.19 -14.64
C ALA A 156 10.99 -0.55 -13.92
N ARG A 157 11.31 0.16 -12.84
CA ARG A 157 12.62 0.05 -12.18
C ARG A 157 12.65 -1.00 -11.08
N TRP A 158 11.51 -1.27 -10.45
CA TRP A 158 11.40 -2.16 -9.29
C TRP A 158 10.43 -3.33 -9.49
N ARG A 159 9.82 -3.45 -10.68
CA ARG A 159 8.83 -4.50 -11.01
C ARG A 159 7.68 -4.55 -9.99
N TYR A 160 7.36 -3.39 -9.40
CA TYR A 160 6.44 -3.29 -8.27
C TYR A 160 5.06 -3.86 -8.61
N PHE A 161 4.56 -3.63 -9.82
CA PHE A 161 3.27 -4.15 -10.27
C PHE A 161 3.32 -5.56 -10.88
N ASP A 162 4.52 -6.08 -11.17
CA ASP A 162 4.69 -7.35 -11.88
C ASP A 162 4.81 -8.52 -10.89
N LEU A 163 5.52 -8.30 -9.78
CA LEU A 163 5.85 -9.35 -8.82
C LEU A 163 4.68 -9.66 -7.89
N ASP A 164 4.53 -10.96 -7.62
CA ASP A 164 3.63 -11.49 -6.61
C ASP A 164 4.18 -12.82 -6.09
N VAL A 165 3.57 -13.34 -5.03
CA VAL A 165 3.83 -14.69 -4.51
C VAL A 165 2.53 -15.48 -4.49
N THR A 166 2.59 -16.81 -4.51
CA THR A 166 1.38 -17.61 -4.34
C THR A 166 0.73 -17.33 -2.98
N HIS A 167 -0.56 -17.01 -2.99
CA HIS A 167 -1.36 -16.73 -1.80
C HIS A 167 -2.80 -17.25 -1.98
N PRO A 168 -3.53 -17.55 -0.90
CA PRO A 168 -4.96 -17.84 -0.99
C PRO A 168 -5.73 -16.59 -1.44
N GLY A 169 -6.94 -16.75 -1.97
CA GLY A 169 -7.81 -15.62 -2.33
C GLY A 169 -8.27 -14.84 -1.10
N ILE A 170 -7.51 -13.81 -0.70
CA ILE A 170 -7.73 -13.07 0.55
C ILE A 170 -8.94 -12.13 0.49
N PHE A 171 -9.36 -11.76 -0.73
CA PHE A 171 -10.53 -10.93 -0.98
C PHE A 171 -11.69 -11.72 -1.61
N ASP A 172 -11.55 -13.05 -1.70
CA ASP A 172 -12.65 -13.87 -2.19
C ASP A 172 -13.75 -13.85 -1.13
N ALA A 173 -15.00 -13.65 -1.57
CA ALA A 173 -16.13 -13.69 -0.67
C ALA A 173 -16.14 -15.06 0.02
N ALA A 174 -16.12 -15.07 1.36
CA ALA A 174 -16.31 -16.30 2.10
C ALA A 174 -17.62 -16.93 1.64
N HIS A 175 -17.55 -18.10 1.01
CA HIS A 175 -18.72 -18.93 0.77
C HIS A 175 -19.37 -19.17 2.15
N ARG A 176 -20.53 -18.56 2.37
CA ARG A 176 -21.41 -18.92 3.49
C ARG A 176 -22.02 -20.28 3.21
#